data_AF-K8A1G1-F1
#
_entry.id   AF-K8A1G1-F1
#
_cell.length_a   1.000
_cell.length_b   1.000
_cell.length_c   1.000
_cell.angle_alpha   90.00
_cell.angle_beta   90.00
_cell.angle_gamma   90.00
#
_symmetry.space_group_name_H-M   'P 1'
#
loop_
_entity.id
_entity.type
_entity.pdbx_description
1 polymer ?
#
loop_
_entity_poly.entity_id
_entity_poly.type
_entity_poly.pdbx_seq_one_letter_code
_entity_poly.pdbx_strand_id
1 'polypeptide(L)'
;MPSIQLHLKDRPEVDFTATYSVSEPDAVTQETVKTFEVDKAQQIDAFAGLHTGASVCVVLPSGEAQEVFLQEETAQNYIFSTRHE
;
A
#
# COMPACT_ATOMS: atom_id res chain seq x y z
N MET A 1 9.11 -0.88 12.47
CA MET A 1 8.69 -0.19 11.23
C MET A 1 7.66 0.87 11.60
N PRO A 2 7.66 2.05 10.97
CA PRO A 2 6.66 3.09 11.25
C PRO A 2 5.31 2.72 10.64
N SER A 3 4.25 2.89 11.42
CA SER A 3 2.87 2.78 10.94
C SER A 3 2.39 4.15 10.51
N ILE A 4 1.70 4.23 9.36
CA ILE A 4 1.11 5.47 8.85
C ILE A 4 -0.38 5.27 8.58
N GLN A 5 -1.17 6.31 8.80
CA GLN A 5 -2.57 6.33 8.41
C GLN A 5 -2.68 6.79 6.95
N LEU A 6 -3.44 6.05 6.16
CA LEU A 6 -3.69 6.29 4.75
C LEU A 6 -5.20 6.33 4.53
N HIS A 7 -5.62 6.90 3.42
CA HIS A 7 -6.98 6.72 2.93
C HIS A 7 -6.98 6.43 1.44
N LEU A 8 -8.07 5.87 0.92
CA LEU A 8 -8.21 5.67 -0.52
C LEU A 8 -8.57 6.98 -1.20
N LYS A 9 -7.91 7.29 -2.32
CA LYS A 9 -8.21 8.49 -3.10
C LYS A 9 -9.64 8.48 -3.62
N ASP A 10 -10.11 7.33 -4.09
CA ASP A 10 -11.46 7.17 -4.63
C ASP A 10 -12.54 7.04 -3.55
N ARG A 11 -12.12 6.76 -2.30
CA ARG A 11 -12.98 6.60 -1.12
C ARG A 11 -12.29 7.20 0.11
N PRO A 12 -12.25 8.54 0.24
CA PRO A 12 -11.58 9.20 1.35
C PRO A 12 -12.20 8.88 2.71
N GLU A 13 -13.45 8.37 2.74
CA GLU A 13 -14.09 7.81 3.93
C GLU A 13 -13.48 6.49 4.41
N VAL A 14 -12.67 5.83 3.58
CA VAL A 14 -11.96 4.61 3.93
C VAL A 14 -10.55 4.98 4.36
N ASP A 15 -10.37 5.18 5.66
CA ASP A 15 -9.07 5.32 6.29
C ASP A 15 -8.58 4.00 6.89
N PHE A 16 -7.27 3.77 6.82
CA PHE A 16 -6.63 2.56 7.31
C PHE A 16 -5.19 2.81 7.70
N THR A 17 -4.66 1.97 8.58
CA THR A 17 -3.25 2.00 8.96
C THR A 17 -2.47 1.00 8.13
N ALA A 18 -1.33 1.42 7.59
CA ALA A 18 -0.39 0.53 6.94
C ALA A 18 0.99 0.68 7.59
N THR A 19 1.72 -0.42 7.65
CA THR A 19 3.15 -0.38 7.94
C THR A 19 3.87 0.09 6.69
N TYR A 20 4.59 1.21 6.81
CA TYR A 20 5.33 1.81 5.70
C TYR A 20 6.80 1.45 5.79
N SER A 21 7.30 0.88 4.69
CA SER A 21 8.70 0.48 4.54
C SER A 21 9.22 1.01 3.21
N VAL A 22 10.40 1.60 3.21
CA VAL A 22 11.09 2.00 1.98
C VAL A 22 12.29 1.12 1.82
N SER A 23 12.35 0.41 0.71
CA SER A 23 13.50 -0.42 0.34
C SER A 23 14.70 0.47 0.02
N GLU A 24 15.90 -0.04 0.25
CA GLU A 24 17.11 0.61 -0.26
C GLU A 24 16.99 0.82 -1.78
N PRO A 25 17.47 1.96 -2.31
CA PRO A 25 17.41 2.22 -3.74
C PRO A 25 18.12 1.10 -4.49
N ASP A 26 17.47 0.58 -5.52
CA ASP A 26 18.05 -0.45 -6.37
C ASP A 26 19.40 0.06 -6.92
N ALA A 27 20.47 -0.73 -6.78
CA ALA A 27 21.81 -0.30 -7.18
C ALA A 27 21.94 -0.03 -8.68
N VAL A 28 20.99 -0.53 -9.49
CA VAL A 28 20.98 -0.42 -10.95
C VAL A 28 20.01 0.68 -11.40
N THR A 29 18.80 0.74 -10.85
CA THR A 29 17.78 1.74 -11.28
C THR A 29 17.77 3.01 -10.42
N GLN A 30 18.40 3.00 -9.24
CA GLN A 30 18.32 4.04 -8.21
C GLN A 30 16.89 4.36 -7.73
N GLU A 31 15.91 3.53 -8.08
CA GLU A 31 14.53 3.72 -7.66
C GLU A 31 14.32 3.14 -6.26
N THR A 32 13.62 3.90 -5.42
CA THR A 32 13.19 3.43 -4.10
C THR A 32 11.81 2.80 -4.23
N VAL A 33 11.67 1.58 -3.71
CA VAL A 33 10.38 0.89 -3.65
C VAL A 33 9.73 1.21 -2.32
N LYS A 34 8.52 1.77 -2.35
CA LYS A 34 7.71 1.98 -1.15
C LYS A 34 6.77 0.80 -1.00
N THR A 35 6.84 0.13 0.13
CA THR A 35 5.98 -1.01 0.50
C THR A 35 5.04 -0.59 1.61
N PHE A 36 3.78 -0.99 1.47
CA PHE A 36 2.69 -0.71 2.40
C PHE A 36 2.04 -2.03 2.79
N GLU A 37 2.20 -2.42 4.05
CA GLU A 37 1.60 -3.64 4.58
C GLU A 37 0.34 -3.27 5.37
N VAL A 38 -0.81 -3.74 4.92
CA VAL A 38 -2.10 -3.47 5.55
C VAL A 38 -2.62 -4.74 6.22
N ASP A 39 -2.90 -4.65 7.52
CA ASP A 39 -3.47 -5.77 8.27
C ASP A 39 -4.94 -6.03 7.88
N LYS A 40 -5.26 -7.27 7.52
CA LYS A 40 -6.62 -7.73 7.18
C LYS A 40 -7.59 -7.64 8.36
N ALA A 41 -7.08 -7.62 9.59
CA ALA A 41 -7.90 -7.41 10.80
C ALA A 41 -8.64 -6.06 10.80
N GLN A 42 -8.20 -5.10 9.97
CA GLN A 42 -8.90 -3.82 9.79
C GLN A 42 -10.19 -3.94 8.95
N GLN A 43 -10.44 -5.09 8.32
CA GLN A 43 -11.66 -5.38 7.55
C GLN A 43 -12.02 -4.28 6.53
N ILE A 44 -11.04 -3.88 5.73
CA ILE A 44 -11.22 -2.83 4.73
C ILE A 44 -11.94 -3.42 3.52
N ASP A 45 -13.23 -3.15 3.38
CA ASP A 45 -14.08 -3.71 2.32
C ASP A 45 -13.54 -3.45 0.91
N ALA A 46 -12.84 -2.33 0.71
CA ALA A 46 -12.22 -1.99 -0.56
C ALA A 46 -11.09 -2.96 -0.98
N PHE A 47 -10.47 -3.64 -0.01
CA PHE A 47 -9.38 -4.60 -0.24
C PHE A 47 -9.85 -6.05 -0.33
N ALA A 48 -11.05 -6.35 0.19
CA ALA A 48 -11.59 -7.71 0.25
C ALA A 48 -11.78 -8.39 -1.13
N GLY A 49 -11.83 -7.62 -2.22
CA GLY A 49 -11.95 -8.12 -3.60
C GLY A 49 -10.73 -7.89 -4.48
N LEU A 50 -9.61 -7.42 -3.92
CA LEU A 50 -8.40 -7.20 -4.71
C LEU A 50 -7.70 -8.53 -5.01
N HIS A 51 -7.10 -8.60 -6.18
CA HIS A 51 -6.23 -9.70 -6.59
C HIS A 51 -4.80 -9.19 -6.76
N THR A 52 -3.82 -10.07 -6.64
CA THR A 52 -2.43 -9.73 -6.96
C THR A 52 -2.33 -9.07 -8.34
N GLY A 53 -1.61 -7.94 -8.41
CA GLY A 53 -1.50 -7.06 -9.58
C GLY A 53 -2.53 -5.93 -9.63
N ALA A 54 -3.56 -5.94 -8.78
CA ALA A 54 -4.52 -4.83 -8.72
C ALA A 54 -3.86 -3.54 -8.22
N SER A 55 -4.15 -2.41 -8.86
CA SER A 55 -3.69 -1.10 -8.40
C SER A 55 -4.74 -0.40 -7.54
N VAL A 56 -4.27 0.35 -6.55
CA VAL A 56 -5.08 1.25 -5.74
C VAL A 56 -4.34 2.57 -5.56
N CYS A 57 -5.09 3.66 -5.52
CA CYS A 57 -4.54 4.97 -5.19
C CYS A 57 -4.76 5.25 -3.70
N VAL A 58 -3.68 5.28 -2.95
CA VAL A 58 -3.68 5.64 -1.53
C VAL A 58 -3.20 7.09 -1.38
N VAL A 59 -3.72 7.81 -0.40
CA VAL A 59 -3.28 9.17 -0.08
C VAL A 59 -2.50 9.13 1.21
N LEU A 60 -1.27 9.63 1.14
CA LEU A 60 -0.33 9.72 2.25
C LEU A 60 -0.78 10.80 3.24
N PRO A 61 -0.31 10.76 4.52
CA PRO A 61 -0.53 11.84 5.48
C PRO A 61 -0.08 13.22 4.99
N SER A 62 0.86 13.27 4.04
CA SER A 62 1.31 14.50 3.38
C SER A 62 0.26 15.11 2.43
N GLY A 63 -0.82 14.39 2.12
CA GLY A 63 -1.80 14.73 1.10
C GLY A 63 -1.42 14.29 -0.31
N GLU A 64 -0.27 13.62 -0.47
CA GLU A 64 0.18 13.11 -1.75
C GLU A 64 -0.53 11.80 -2.11
N ALA A 65 -1.16 11.76 -3.28
CA ALA A 65 -1.75 10.54 -3.82
C ALA A 65 -0.67 9.69 -4.48
N GLN A 66 -0.54 8.46 -4.03
CA GLN A 66 0.40 7.46 -4.51
C GLN A 66 -0.36 6.26 -5.06
N GLU A 67 -0.11 5.92 -6.32
CA GLU A 67 -0.57 4.64 -6.87
C GLU A 67 0.35 3.52 -6.37
N VAL A 68 -0.26 2.43 -5.89
CA VAL A 68 0.41 1.23 -5.39
C VAL A 68 -0.30 0.00 -5.93
N PHE A 69 0.43 -1.10 -6.08
CA PHE A 69 -0.04 -2.36 -6.63
C PHE A 69 0.00 -3.43 -5.56
N LEU A 70 -1.05 -4.25 -5.46
CA LEU A 70 -1.07 -5.41 -4.58
C LEU A 70 -0.07 -6.43 -5.10
N GLN A 71 1.10 -6.52 -4.48
CA GLN A 71 2.12 -7.50 -4.87
C GLN A 71 1.87 -8.86 -4.26
N GLU A 72 1.43 -8.89 -3.00
CA GLU A 72 1.21 -10.15 -2.31
C GLU A 72 0.03 -10.03 -1.34
N GLU A 73 -0.81 -11.06 -1.34
CA GLU A 73 -1.86 -11.24 -0.35
C GLU A 73 -1.48 -12.43 0.54
N THR A 74 -1.16 -12.16 1.80
CA THR A 74 -0.87 -13.20 2.79
C THR A 74 -2.13 -13.55 3.59
N ALA A 75 -2.04 -14.52 4.51
CA ALA A 75 -3.16 -14.86 5.39
C ALA A 75 -3.58 -13.70 6.30
N GLN A 76 -2.65 -12.80 6.66
CA GLN A 76 -2.88 -11.74 7.65
C GLN A 76 -2.78 -10.32 7.07
N ASN A 77 -2.03 -10.12 5.99
CA ASN A 77 -1.75 -8.80 5.44
C ASN A 77 -1.94 -8.73 3.93
N TYR A 78 -2.33 -7.55 3.44
CA TYR A 78 -2.19 -7.14 2.05
C TYR A 78 -0.88 -6.35 1.90
N ILE A 79 -0.01 -6.75 0.99
CA ILE A 79 1.29 -6.12 0.75
C ILE A 79 1.22 -5.37 -0.58
N PHE A 80 1.21 -4.04 -0.49
CA PHE A 80 1.22 -3.15 -1.65
C PHE A 80 2.61 -2.57 -1.89
N SER A 81 2.95 -2.30 -3.14
CA SER A 81 4.23 -1.70 -3.53
C SER A 81 4.04 -0.68 -4.65
N THR A 82 4.89 0.34 -4.70
CA THR A 82 4.91 1.30 -5.82
C THR A 82 5.49 0.72 -7.11
N ARG A 83 6.17 -0.42 -7.03
CA ARG A 83 6.73 -1.11 -8.19
C ARG A 83 5.75 -2.19 -8.66
N HIS A 84 5.40 -2.13 -9.94
CA HIS A 84 4.72 -3.22 -10.63
C HIS A 84 5.83 -4.15 -11.17
N GLU A 85 6.02 -5.31 -10.54
CA GLU A 85 6.94 -6.35 -11.03
C GLU A 85 6.19 -7.42 -11.82
#